data_AF-A0A832YWX1-F1
#
_entry.id   AF-A0A832YWX1-F1
#
_cell.length_a   1.000
_cell.length_b   1.000
_cell.length_c   1.000
_cell.angle_alpha   90.00
_cell.angle_beta   90.00
_cell.angle_gamma   90.00
#
_symmetry.space_group_name_H-M   'P 1'
#
loop_
_entity.id
_entity.type
_entity.pdbx_description
1 polymer ?
#
loop_
_entity_poly.entity_id
_entity_poly.type
_entity_poly.pdbx_seq_one_letter_code
_entity_poly.pdbx_strand_id
1 'polypeptide(L)'
;MVIFMMDVYCYIISVIISVIIGLIIKLPLKLDKKSFEGNLFFPTIFIALGLTSIVEFLFGLNIIFSLFIGLISPIFSKYVNIIFPGVKYGSH
;
A
#
# COMPACT_ATOMS: atom_id res chain seq x y z
N MET A 1 15.42 2.58 21.30
CA MET A 1 15.66 1.28 20.63
C MET A 1 14.39 0.44 20.53
N VAL A 2 13.67 0.18 21.63
CA VAL A 2 12.43 -0.64 21.60
C VAL A 2 11.31 -0.01 20.76
N ILE A 3 11.10 1.31 20.86
CA ILE A 3 10.06 2.03 20.08
C ILE A 3 10.33 1.88 18.57
N PHE A 4 11.54 2.24 18.12
CA PHE A 4 11.96 2.07 16.72
C PHE A 4 11.75 0.63 16.19
N MET A 5 12.01 -0.38 17.02
CA MET A 5 11.80 -1.78 16.63
C MET A 5 10.31 -2.12 16.50
N MET A 6 9.46 -1.55 17.36
CA MET A 6 8.00 -1.69 17.28
C MET A 6 7.45 -1.04 15.99
N ASP A 7 7.99 0.11 15.61
CA ASP A 7 7.59 0.81 14.40
C ASP A 7 7.92 -0.05 13.17
N VAL A 8 9.14 -0.60 13.09
CA VAL A 8 9.54 -1.52 12.00
C VAL A 8 8.59 -2.72 11.89
N TYR A 9 8.17 -3.32 13.01
CA TYR A 9 7.18 -4.41 12.97
C TYR A 9 5.83 -3.94 12.42
N CYS A 10 5.40 -2.73 12.77
CA CYS A 10 4.16 -2.16 12.27
C CYS A 10 4.19 -1.95 10.74
N TYR A 11 5.30 -1.47 10.18
CA TYR A 11 5.50 -1.39 8.72
C TYR A 11 5.48 -2.76 8.05
N ILE A 12 6.17 -3.75 8.62
CA ILE A 12 6.19 -5.11 8.07
C ILE A 12 4.78 -5.71 8.07
N ILE A 13 4.05 -5.55 9.18
CA ILE A 13 2.67 -6.02 9.33
C ILE A 13 1.75 -5.35 8.29
N SER A 14 1.83 -4.03 8.13
CA SER A 14 0.97 -3.32 7.16
C SER A 14 1.23 -3.80 5.73
N VAL A 15 2.50 -4.00 5.36
CA VAL A 15 2.88 -4.53 4.04
C VAL A 15 2.37 -5.97 3.86
N ILE A 16 2.62 -6.88 4.81
CA ILE A 16 2.19 -8.28 4.70
C ILE A 16 0.67 -8.36 4.54
N ILE A 17 -0.10 -7.64 5.36
CA ILE A 17 -1.56 -7.61 5.26
C ILE A 17 -1.98 -7.02 3.91
N SER A 18 -1.34 -5.96 3.45
CA SER A 18 -1.67 -5.35 2.15
C SER A 18 -1.50 -6.33 0.99
N VAL A 19 -0.47 -7.17 1.04
CA VAL A 19 -0.21 -8.21 0.04
C VAL A 19 -1.24 -9.33 0.13
N ILE A 20 -1.53 -9.83 1.33
CA ILE A 20 -2.55 -10.88 1.54
C ILE A 20 -3.91 -10.40 1.03
N ILE A 21 -4.33 -9.21 1.41
CA ILE A 21 -5.63 -8.65 1.00
C ILE A 21 -5.62 -8.33 -0.49
N GLY A 22 -4.52 -7.80 -1.02
CA GLY A 22 -4.32 -7.57 -2.45
C GLY A 22 -4.50 -8.86 -3.29
N LEU A 23 -3.99 -9.98 -2.79
CA LEU A 23 -4.19 -11.30 -3.40
C LEU A 23 -5.65 -11.76 -3.30
N ILE A 24 -6.30 -11.58 -2.14
CA ILE A 24 -7.72 -11.93 -1.93
C ILE A 24 -8.62 -11.17 -2.92
N ILE A 25 -8.37 -9.88 -3.15
CA ILE A 25 -9.14 -9.07 -4.10
C ILE A 25 -8.69 -9.25 -5.56
N LYS A 26 -7.76 -10.20 -5.81
CA LYS A 26 -7.22 -10.57 -7.12
C LYS A 26 -6.57 -9.40 -7.87
N LEU A 27 -5.78 -8.58 -7.17
CA LEU A 27 -4.92 -7.61 -7.85
C LEU A 27 -3.96 -8.36 -8.80
N PRO A 28 -3.73 -7.82 -10.01
CA PRO A 28 -2.79 -8.42 -10.93
C PRO A 28 -1.39 -8.41 -10.31
N LEU A 29 -0.62 -9.47 -10.57
CA LEU A 29 0.78 -9.61 -10.15
C LEU A 29 1.77 -9.15 -11.23
N LYS A 30 1.29 -8.72 -12.39
CA LYS A 30 2.14 -8.34 -13.52
C LYS A 30 2.97 -7.13 -13.12
N LEU A 31 4.29 -7.21 -13.26
CA LEU A 31 5.16 -6.03 -13.22
C LEU A 31 4.98 -5.24 -14.53
N ASP A 32 3.79 -4.68 -14.72
CA ASP A 32 3.55 -3.76 -15.82
C ASP A 32 4.24 -2.42 -15.50
N LYS A 33 4.89 -1.81 -16.49
CA LYS A 33 5.64 -0.55 -16.34
C LYS A 33 4.71 0.65 -16.17
N LYS A 34 3.41 0.46 -16.39
CA LYS A 34 2.40 1.48 -16.15
C LYS A 34 2.16 1.60 -14.64
N SER A 35 2.89 2.51 -14.01
CA SER A 35 2.85 2.75 -12.56
C SER A 35 1.43 2.95 -12.00
N PHE A 36 0.46 3.48 -12.75
CA PHE A 36 -0.87 3.77 -12.19
C PHE A 36 -1.93 2.72 -12.52
N GLU A 37 -1.57 1.56 -13.07
CA GLU A 37 -2.51 0.44 -13.13
C GLU A 37 -2.50 -0.31 -11.78
N GLY A 38 -3.68 -0.55 -11.20
CA GLY A 38 -3.80 -1.21 -9.90
C GLY A 38 -3.18 -2.60 -9.91
N ASN A 39 -2.14 -2.81 -9.09
CA ASN A 39 -1.31 -4.01 -9.08
C ASN A 39 -0.74 -4.27 -7.67
N LEU A 40 -0.45 -5.54 -7.40
CA LEU A 40 -0.04 -6.04 -6.09
C LEU A 40 1.31 -5.47 -5.61
N PHE A 41 2.30 -5.31 -6.50
CA PHE A 41 3.62 -4.82 -6.09
C PHE A 41 3.70 -3.30 -6.14
N PHE A 42 3.23 -2.73 -7.25
CA PHE A 42 3.08 -1.29 -7.43
C PHE A 42 1.64 -1.03 -7.87
N PRO A 43 0.85 -0.17 -7.20
CA PRO A 43 1.24 0.74 -6.11
C PRO A 43 0.98 0.21 -4.69
N THR A 44 0.43 -0.99 -4.49
CA THR A 44 -0.06 -1.46 -3.17
C THR A 44 0.97 -1.36 -2.04
N ILE A 45 2.19 -1.83 -2.25
CA ILE A 45 3.25 -1.80 -1.22
C ILE A 45 3.62 -0.35 -0.89
N PHE A 46 3.72 0.51 -1.90
CA PHE A 46 4.04 1.94 -1.73
C PHE A 46 2.94 2.68 -0.97
N ILE A 47 1.68 2.35 -1.25
CA ILE A 47 0.53 2.91 -0.52
C ILE A 47 0.59 2.46 0.94
N ALA A 48 0.84 1.19 1.22
CA ALA A 48 0.94 0.68 2.58
C ALA A 48 2.06 1.38 3.37
N LEU A 49 3.27 1.44 2.80
CA LEU A 49 4.39 2.14 3.43
C LEU A 49 4.10 3.63 3.64
N GLY A 50 3.62 4.32 2.60
CA GLY A 50 3.35 5.75 2.66
C GLY A 50 2.26 6.11 3.65
N LEU A 51 1.17 5.33 3.68
CA LEU A 51 0.08 5.55 4.63
C LEU A 51 0.53 5.22 6.07
N THR A 52 1.36 4.17 6.27
CA THR A 52 1.99 3.89 7.56
C THR A 52 2.83 5.07 8.04
N SER A 53 3.67 5.67 7.19
CA SER A 53 4.46 6.85 7.55
C SER A 53 3.62 8.07 7.89
N ILE A 54 2.56 8.32 7.12
CA ILE A 54 1.62 9.43 7.39
C ILE A 54 0.97 9.26 8.77
N VAL A 55 0.49 8.04 9.08
CA VAL A 55 -0.18 7.76 10.36
C VAL A 55 0.79 7.81 11.54
N GLU A 56 2.00 7.27 11.37
CA GLU A 56 3.07 7.39 12.37
C GLU A 56 3.33 8.85 12.73
N PHE A 57 3.50 9.71 11.72
CA PHE A 57 3.78 11.13 11.92
C PHE A 57 2.62 11.90 12.60
N LEU A 58 1.37 11.59 12.24
CA LEU A 58 0.20 12.35 12.69
C LEU A 58 -0.36 11.89 14.03
N PHE A 59 -0.39 10.57 14.27
CA PHE A 59 -1.14 9.97 15.38
C PHE A 59 -0.28 9.07 16.27
N GLY A 60 0.97 8.79 15.86
CA GLY A 60 1.77 7.72 16.43
C GLY A 60 1.33 6.36 15.89
N LEU A 61 2.30 5.48 15.67
CA LEU A 61 2.04 4.17 15.08
C LEU A 61 1.68 3.15 16.15
N ASN A 62 0.69 2.32 15.85
CA ASN A 62 0.35 1.15 16.64
C ASN A 62 -0.11 0.01 15.73
N ILE A 63 -0.26 -1.17 16.32
CA ILE A 63 -0.56 -2.39 15.56
C ILE A 63 -1.96 -2.34 14.91
N ILE A 64 -2.92 -1.68 15.58
CA ILE A 64 -4.29 -1.53 15.09
C ILE A 64 -4.31 -0.67 13.83
N PHE A 65 -3.62 0.47 13.85
CA PHE A 65 -3.47 1.31 12.66
C PHE A 65 -2.77 0.56 11.54
N SER A 66 -1.73 -0.21 11.85
CA SER A 66 -1.01 -1.03 10.85
C SER A 66 -1.91 -2.05 10.17
N LEU A 67 -2.81 -2.70 10.93
CA LEU A 67 -3.84 -3.59 10.40
C LEU A 67 -4.78 -2.86 9.45
N PHE A 68 -5.33 -1.71 9.86
CA PHE A 68 -6.23 -0.91 9.02
C PHE A 68 -5.55 -0.41 7.75
N ILE A 69 -4.30 0.03 7.85
CA ILE A 69 -3.51 0.48 6.70
C ILE A 69 -3.29 -0.68 5.73
N GLY A 70 -2.92 -1.85 6.23
CA GLY A 70 -2.79 -3.05 5.42
C GLY A 70 -4.10 -3.44 4.72
N LEU A 71 -5.25 -3.30 5.38
CA LEU A 71 -6.56 -3.58 4.78
C LEU A 71 -6.94 -2.58 3.67
N ILE A 72 -6.70 -1.29 3.88
CA ILE A 72 -7.18 -0.23 2.98
C ILE A 72 -6.26 0.02 1.78
N SER A 73 -4.96 -0.21 1.93
CA SER A 73 -3.96 0.01 0.87
C SER A 73 -4.25 -0.72 -0.45
N PRO A 74 -4.58 -2.03 -0.46
CA PRO A 74 -4.92 -2.74 -1.69
C PRO A 74 -6.28 -2.31 -2.27
N ILE A 75 -7.21 -1.86 -1.44
CA ILE A 75 -8.47 -1.28 -1.91
C ILE A 75 -8.16 0.02 -2.67
N PHE A 76 -7.34 0.90 -2.10
CA PHE A 76 -6.89 2.12 -2.77
C PHE A 76 -6.16 1.82 -4.08
N SER A 77 -5.25 0.83 -4.07
CA SER A 77 -4.52 0.36 -5.26
C SER A 77 -5.46 -0.09 -6.39
N LYS A 78 -6.53 -0.82 -6.06
CA LYS A 78 -7.53 -1.27 -7.04
C LYS A 78 -8.23 -0.11 -7.75
N TYR A 79 -8.44 1.00 -7.06
CA TYR A 79 -9.13 2.18 -7.60
C TYR A 79 -8.18 3.29 -8.05
N VAL A 80 -6.87 3.05 -8.05
CA VAL A 80 -5.87 4.09 -8.36
C VAL A 80 -6.05 4.66 -9.78
N ASN A 81 -6.45 3.84 -10.75
CA ASN A 81 -6.79 4.26 -12.12
C ASN A 81 -7.98 5.24 -12.19
N ILE A 82 -8.92 5.12 -11.24
CA ILE A 82 -10.10 5.99 -11.15
C ILE A 82 -9.76 7.28 -10.41
N ILE A 83 -8.89 7.19 -9.40
CA ILE A 83 -8.42 8.35 -8.62
C ILE A 83 -7.48 9.23 -9.45
N PHE A 84 -6.66 8.61 -10.29
CA PHE A 84 -5.73 9.28 -11.20
C PHE A 84 -6.09 8.95 -12.67
N PRO A 85 -7.28 9.39 -13.16
CA PRO A 85 -7.69 9.13 -14.52
C PRO A 85 -6.84 9.99 -15.48
N GLY A 86 -6.27 9.38 -16.51
CA GLY A 86 -5.62 10.12 -17.59
C GLY A 86 -4.09 10.24 -17.51
N VAL A 87 -3.40 9.40 -16.72
CA VAL A 87 -1.95 9.23 -16.87
C VAL A 87 -1.69 8.47 -18.18
N LYS A 88 -1.67 9.20 -19.30
CA LYS A 88 -1.16 8.69 -20.58
C LYS A 88 0.34 8.52 -20.43
N TYR A 89 0.78 7.32 -20.06
CA TYR A 89 2.16 6.92 -20.27
C TYR A 89 2.43 7.05 -21.76
N GLY A 90 3.35 7.95 -22.12
CA GLY A 90 3.65 8.31 -23.50
C GLY A 90 3.71 7.07 -24.39
N SER A 91 2.83 7.03 -25.37
CA SER A 91 2.84 6.03 -26.44
C SER A 91 4.06 6.32 -27.31
N HIS A 92 5.16 5.64 -27.03
CA HIS A 92 6.28 5.48 -27.95
C HIS A 92 6.35 4.02 -28.35
#